data_AF-A0A7K2TBC7-F1
#
_entry.id   AF-A0A7K2TBC7-F1
#
_cell.length_a   1.000
_cell.length_b   1.000
_cell.length_c   1.000
_cell.angle_alpha   90.00
_cell.angle_beta   90.00
_cell.angle_gamma   90.00
#
_symmetry.space_group_name_H-M   'P 1'
#
loop_
_entity.id
_entity.type
_entity.pdbx_description
1 polymer ?
#
loop_
_entity_poly.entity_id
_entity_poly.type
_entity_poly.pdbx_seq_one_letter_code
_entity_poly.pdbx_strand_id
1 'polypeptide(L)'
;MCPCPDRRGGGRRAGGSELLLVWRSDAALGPALLRSRRLPPPGARPAPPHPLPCPYGHGAPPCDEHLWVDAHGPRAAELAVHADVLVSRVPLPPGAARRLVRELLTGHPGCLAAAVPDTAGGCAAGVRAPGGALAAPVRLERYGPVPPQAVASVLHAWTVSGRPPGALRSVSAVHRR
;
A
#
# COMPACT_ATOMS: atom_id res chain seq x y z
N MET A 1 17.59 -50.03 21.62
CA MET A 1 17.68 -48.72 22.28
C MET A 1 18.11 -47.70 21.25
N CYS A 2 17.23 -46.78 20.86
CA CYS A 2 17.55 -45.65 19.99
C CYS A 2 16.99 -44.38 20.64
N PRO A 3 17.80 -43.34 20.93
CA PRO A 3 17.29 -42.01 21.16
C PRO A 3 17.39 -41.13 19.91
N CYS A 4 16.33 -40.34 19.76
CA CYS A 4 15.95 -39.28 18.83
C CYS A 4 16.99 -38.57 17.95
N PRO A 5 16.61 -38.19 16.71
CA PRO A 5 17.21 -37.06 16.03
C PRO A 5 16.60 -35.72 16.50
N ASP A 6 17.53 -34.82 16.75
CA ASP A 6 17.49 -33.38 16.97
C ASP A 6 16.47 -32.64 16.07
N ARG A 7 15.42 -32.05 16.66
CA ARG A 7 14.51 -31.11 15.98
C ARG A 7 15.22 -29.78 15.81
N ARG A 8 16.05 -29.68 14.76
CA ARG A 8 16.63 -28.41 14.31
C ARG A 8 15.54 -27.49 13.76
N GLY A 9 15.37 -26.37 14.47
CA GLY A 9 15.21 -25.03 13.91
C GLY A 9 14.29 -24.89 12.70
N GLY A 10 12.97 -24.88 12.94
CA GLY A 10 12.02 -24.30 12.01
C GLY A 10 12.28 -22.80 11.89
N GLY A 11 13.13 -22.40 10.95
CA GLY A 11 13.35 -21.01 10.59
C GLY A 11 12.03 -20.37 10.16
N ARG A 12 11.46 -19.52 11.02
CA ARG A 12 10.32 -18.67 10.67
C ARG A 12 10.72 -17.84 9.45
N ARG A 13 10.18 -18.20 8.28
CA ARG A 13 10.29 -17.38 7.07
C ARG A 13 9.84 -15.96 7.41
N ALA A 14 10.68 -14.97 7.08
CA ALA A 14 10.36 -13.56 7.24
C ALA A 14 9.01 -13.27 6.57
N GLY A 15 8.02 -12.85 7.37
CA GLY A 15 6.61 -12.75 6.97
C GLY A 15 6.35 -11.63 5.97
N GLY A 16 6.44 -11.97 4.68
CA GLY A 16 5.92 -11.16 3.58
C GLY A 16 4.62 -11.73 3.02
N SER A 17 3.84 -10.89 2.35
CA SER A 17 2.63 -11.28 1.62
C SER A 17 2.69 -10.75 0.19
N GLU A 18 2.21 -11.54 -0.76
CA GLU A 18 2.01 -11.11 -2.15
C GLU A 18 0.52 -11.04 -2.46
N LEU A 19 0.10 -10.01 -3.19
CA LEU A 19 -1.29 -9.83 -3.62
C LEU A 19 -1.31 -9.41 -5.09
N LEU A 20 -1.98 -10.21 -5.92
CA LEU A 20 -2.25 -9.88 -7.31
C LEU A 20 -3.50 -9.00 -7.40
N LEU A 21 -3.36 -7.87 -8.08
CA LEU A 21 -4.36 -6.83 -8.22
C LEU A 21 -4.66 -6.57 -9.69
N VAL A 22 -5.86 -6.05 -9.96
CA VAL A 22 -6.21 -5.41 -11.22
C VAL A 22 -6.57 -3.97 -10.92
N TRP A 23 -5.93 -3.04 -11.63
CA TRP A 23 -6.29 -1.63 -11.63
C TRP A 23 -7.12 -1.32 -12.88
N ARG A 24 -8.02 -0.35 -12.76
CA ARG A 24 -8.81 0.18 -13.86
C ARG A 24 -8.77 1.71 -13.85
N SER A 25 -8.66 2.28 -15.03
CA SER A 25 -8.79 3.71 -15.33
C SER A 25 -9.86 3.91 -16.40
N ASP A 26 -10.11 5.16 -16.80
CA ASP A 26 -11.02 5.45 -17.91
C ASP A 26 -10.55 4.90 -19.25
N ALA A 27 -9.24 4.80 -19.46
CA ALA A 27 -8.65 4.44 -20.75
C ALA A 27 -8.12 3.00 -20.83
N ALA A 28 -7.84 2.38 -19.68
CA ALA A 28 -7.16 1.09 -19.62
C ALA A 28 -7.42 0.35 -18.30
N LEU A 29 -7.16 -0.95 -18.32
CA LEU A 29 -7.03 -1.80 -17.14
C LEU A 29 -5.76 -2.63 -17.25
N GLY A 30 -5.22 -3.07 -16.12
CA GLY A 30 -4.04 -3.91 -16.12
C GLY A 30 -3.75 -4.58 -14.79
N PRO A 31 -2.84 -5.58 -14.78
CA PRO A 31 -2.41 -6.23 -13.57
C PRO A 31 -1.44 -5.35 -12.76
N ALA A 32 -1.37 -5.60 -11.45
CA ALA A 32 -0.31 -5.15 -10.56
C ALA A 32 -0.02 -6.23 -9.51
N LEU A 33 1.25 -6.37 -9.12
CA LEU A 33 1.65 -7.27 -8.04
C LEU A 33 2.12 -6.44 -6.85
N LEU A 34 1.40 -6.52 -5.74
CA LEU A 34 1.83 -5.93 -4.48
C LEU A 34 2.63 -6.95 -3.67
N ARG A 35 3.84 -6.57 -3.27
CA ARG A 35 4.65 -7.32 -2.32
C ARG A 35 4.77 -6.51 -1.04
N SER A 36 4.33 -7.06 0.08
CA SER A 36 4.46 -6.40 1.38
C SER A 36 5.43 -7.20 2.24
N ARG A 37 6.38 -6.50 2.86
CA ARG A 37 7.35 -7.08 3.78
C ARG A 37 7.37 -6.25 5.05
N ARG A 38 7.40 -6.91 6.21
CA ARG A 38 7.67 -6.22 7.47
C ARG A 38 9.15 -5.83 7.53
N LEU A 39 9.41 -4.58 7.90
CA LEU A 39 10.77 -4.18 8.22
C LEU A 39 11.29 -5.01 9.42
N PRO A 40 12.53 -5.49 9.35
CA PRO A 40 13.14 -6.18 10.48
C PRO A 40 13.27 -5.23 11.68
N PRO A 41 13.25 -5.73 12.92
CA PRO A 41 13.49 -4.89 14.08
C PRO A 41 14.91 -4.30 14.03
N PRO A 42 15.15 -3.15 14.70
CA PRO A 42 16.49 -2.58 14.81
C PRO A 42 17.51 -3.62 15.31
N GLY A 43 18.67 -3.72 14.67
CA GLY A 43 19.74 -4.67 15.04
C GLY A 43 19.58 -6.10 14.51
N ALA A 44 18.48 -6.43 13.82
CA ALA A 44 18.40 -7.69 13.09
C ALA A 44 19.30 -7.67 11.85
N ARG A 45 19.84 -8.85 11.50
CA ARG A 45 20.71 -9.03 10.33
C ARG A 45 20.00 -8.48 9.09
N PRO A 46 20.68 -7.69 8.24
CA PRO A 46 20.06 -7.11 7.06
C PRO A 46 19.40 -8.21 6.23
N ALA A 47 18.16 -7.94 5.84
CA ALA A 47 17.58 -8.63 4.70
C ALA A 47 18.57 -8.57 3.51
N PRO A 48 18.63 -9.58 2.64
CA PRO A 48 19.40 -9.46 1.41
C PRO A 48 19.01 -8.13 0.73
N PRO A 49 20.01 -7.33 0.31
CA PRO A 49 19.76 -6.03 -0.28
C PRO A 49 19.09 -6.23 -1.63
N HIS A 50 18.31 -5.22 -1.99
CA HIS A 50 17.65 -5.01 -3.27
C HIS A 50 16.18 -5.44 -3.38
N PRO A 51 15.33 -4.56 -3.93
CA PRO A 51 14.10 -5.02 -4.54
C PRO A 51 14.47 -6.05 -5.62
N LEU A 52 13.77 -7.18 -5.64
CA LEU A 52 13.85 -8.11 -6.75
C LEU A 52 13.59 -7.31 -8.05
N PRO A 53 14.38 -7.52 -9.11
CA PRO A 53 14.20 -6.80 -10.36
C PRO A 53 12.75 -6.90 -10.81
N CYS A 54 12.20 -5.77 -11.25
CA CYS A 54 10.83 -5.67 -11.72
C CYS A 54 10.60 -6.66 -12.86
N PRO A 55 9.70 -7.66 -12.73
CA PRO A 55 9.43 -8.58 -13.83
C PRO A 55 8.59 -7.92 -14.93
N TYR A 56 8.12 -6.68 -14.74
CA TYR A 56 7.24 -5.97 -15.67
C TYR A 56 8.01 -4.89 -16.44
N GLY A 57 7.96 -4.95 -17.77
CA GLY A 57 8.50 -3.93 -18.66
C GLY A 57 7.72 -2.61 -18.62
N HIS A 58 8.28 -1.57 -19.24
CA HIS A 58 7.68 -0.23 -19.35
C HIS A 58 6.24 -0.32 -19.90
N GLY A 59 5.25 0.22 -19.18
CA GLY A 59 3.83 0.31 -19.62
C GLY A 59 2.79 -0.11 -18.58
N ALA A 60 3.17 -0.99 -17.64
CA ALA A 60 2.45 -1.26 -16.38
C ALA A 60 2.83 -0.21 -15.32
N PRO A 61 2.13 -0.08 -14.16
CA PRO A 61 2.66 0.78 -13.10
C PRO A 61 4.13 0.38 -12.83
N PRO A 62 5.06 1.34 -12.75
CA PRO A 62 6.46 1.08 -12.57
C PRO A 62 6.65 0.32 -11.27
N CYS A 63 7.76 -0.42 -11.18
CA CYS A 63 8.15 -0.92 -9.88
C CYS A 63 8.43 0.25 -8.95
N ASP A 64 7.63 0.32 -7.91
CA ASP A 64 7.59 1.37 -6.90
C ASP A 64 7.76 0.69 -5.54
N GLU A 65 8.73 1.17 -4.77
CA GLU A 65 9.02 0.70 -3.41
C GLU A 65 8.85 1.88 -2.46
N HIS A 66 8.07 1.67 -1.41
CA HIS A 66 7.73 2.69 -0.44
C HIS A 66 7.39 2.09 0.92
N LEU A 67 7.55 2.88 1.97
CA LEU A 67 7.19 2.55 3.34
C LEU A 67 5.73 2.91 3.59
N TRP A 68 4.99 1.98 4.19
CA TRP A 68 3.62 2.24 4.62
C TRP A 68 3.42 1.97 6.10
N VAL A 69 2.54 2.76 6.72
CA VAL A 69 2.21 2.67 8.15
C VAL A 69 0.70 2.70 8.35
N ASP A 70 0.21 1.89 9.28
CA ASP A 70 -1.15 1.97 9.80
C ASP A 70 -1.22 3.15 10.79
N ALA A 71 -1.99 4.18 10.44
CA ALA A 71 -2.12 5.44 11.17
C ALA A 71 -2.74 5.28 12.56
N HIS A 72 -3.37 4.14 12.84
CA HIS A 72 -3.93 3.83 14.17
C HIS A 72 -3.21 2.67 14.85
N GLY A 73 -2.06 2.24 14.32
CA GLY A 73 -1.23 1.22 14.93
C GLY A 73 -0.54 1.70 16.22
N PRO A 74 -0.08 0.78 17.09
CA PRO A 74 0.53 1.11 18.37
C PRO A 74 1.83 1.93 18.27
N ARG A 75 2.45 1.99 17.09
CA ARG A 75 3.66 2.78 16.80
C ARG A 75 3.43 3.82 15.71
N ALA A 76 2.17 4.20 15.45
CA ALA A 76 1.83 5.09 14.35
C ALA A 76 2.56 6.44 14.44
N ALA A 77 2.56 7.07 15.61
CA ALA A 77 3.19 8.38 15.79
C ALA A 77 4.71 8.36 15.50
N GLU A 78 5.41 7.32 15.96
CA GLU A 78 6.85 7.15 15.74
C GLU A 78 7.16 6.84 14.26
N LEU A 79 6.39 5.97 13.62
CA LEU A 79 6.70 5.48 12.28
C LEU A 79 6.14 6.38 11.17
N ALA A 80 5.11 7.18 11.44
CA ALA A 80 4.47 8.04 10.43
C ALA A 80 5.42 9.09 9.85
N VAL A 81 6.46 9.50 10.58
CA VAL A 81 7.47 10.44 10.08
C VAL A 81 8.35 9.84 8.98
N HIS A 82 8.39 8.51 8.87
CA HIS A 82 9.15 7.76 7.87
C HIS A 82 8.25 7.14 6.79
N ALA A 83 6.93 7.34 6.88
CA ALA A 83 5.99 6.70 5.99
C ALA A 83 5.79 7.54 4.72
N ASP A 84 6.04 6.93 3.56
CA ASP A 84 5.59 7.46 2.28
C ASP A 84 4.06 7.30 2.15
N VAL A 85 3.51 6.25 2.77
CA VAL A 85 2.09 5.89 2.69
C VAL A 85 1.48 5.74 4.07
N LEU A 86 0.40 6.49 4.35
CA LEU A 86 -0.38 6.33 5.58
C LEU A 86 -1.75 5.73 5.30
N VAL A 87 -2.13 4.71 6.05
CA VAL A 87 -3.46 4.10 5.90
C VAL A 87 -4.20 4.02 7.21
N SER A 88 -5.51 4.22 7.16
CA SER A 88 -6.41 3.73 8.21
C SER A 88 -6.98 2.39 7.78
N ARG A 89 -7.10 1.45 8.72
CA ARG A 89 -7.82 0.19 8.48
C ARG A 89 -9.26 0.22 8.95
N VAL A 90 -9.69 1.31 9.57
CA VAL A 90 -11.04 1.47 10.13
C VAL A 90 -11.96 2.04 9.04
N PRO A 91 -13.01 1.31 8.62
CA PRO A 91 -13.99 1.85 7.68
C PRO A 91 -14.73 3.05 8.28
N LEU A 92 -14.84 4.12 7.50
CA LEU A 92 -15.55 5.35 7.89
C LEU A 92 -16.63 5.73 6.87
N PRO A 93 -17.65 6.52 7.25
CA PRO A 93 -18.55 7.11 6.27
C PRO A 93 -17.78 7.87 5.16
N PRO A 94 -18.23 7.86 3.88
CA PRO A 94 -17.44 8.39 2.76
C PRO A 94 -16.91 9.82 2.95
N GLY A 95 -17.72 10.71 3.53
CA GLY A 95 -17.29 12.08 3.85
C GLY A 95 -16.22 12.14 4.93
N ALA A 96 -16.32 11.29 5.96
CA ALA A 96 -15.33 11.19 7.03
C ALA A 96 -14.03 10.54 6.53
N ALA A 97 -14.11 9.51 5.69
CA ALA A 97 -12.94 8.90 5.06
C ALA A 97 -12.15 9.92 4.23
N ARG A 98 -12.84 10.75 3.43
CA ARG A 98 -12.21 11.84 2.67
C ARG A 98 -11.57 12.91 3.55
N ARG A 99 -12.21 13.28 4.67
CA ARG A 99 -11.62 14.22 5.63
C ARG A 99 -10.36 13.64 6.26
N LEU A 100 -10.41 12.39 6.73
CA LEU A 100 -9.25 11.73 7.34
C LEU A 100 -8.08 11.62 6.35
N VAL A 101 -8.33 11.32 5.07
CA VAL A 101 -7.26 11.37 4.04
C VAL A 101 -6.58 12.73 3.98
N ARG A 102 -7.34 13.84 4.01
CA ARG A 102 -6.77 15.20 4.00
C ARG A 102 -6.00 15.48 5.29
N GLU A 103 -6.52 15.07 6.43
CA GLU A 103 -5.88 15.24 7.74
C GLU A 103 -4.54 14.50 7.78
N LEU A 104 -4.50 13.24 7.32
CA LEU A 104 -3.27 12.45 7.25
C LEU A 104 -2.22 13.12 6.34
N LEU A 105 -2.62 13.56 5.15
CA LEU A 105 -1.69 14.22 4.23
C LEU A 105 -1.26 15.61 4.74
N THR A 106 -2.10 16.34 5.45
CA THR A 106 -1.75 17.66 5.98
C THR A 106 -0.87 17.55 7.22
N GLY A 107 -1.18 16.60 8.11
CA GLY A 107 -0.45 16.38 9.37
C GLY A 107 0.91 15.70 9.19
N HIS A 108 1.15 15.05 8.04
CA HIS A 108 2.39 14.34 7.77
C HIS A 108 3.00 14.80 6.43
N PRO A 109 3.87 15.84 6.43
CA PRO A 109 4.46 16.38 5.21
C PRO A 109 5.25 15.37 4.37
N GLY A 110 5.90 14.40 5.02
CA GLY A 110 6.63 13.30 4.36
C GLY A 110 5.73 12.24 3.72
N CYS A 111 4.44 12.21 4.06
CA CYS A 111 3.47 11.29 3.47
C CYS A 111 3.10 11.73 2.04
N LEU A 112 3.27 10.82 1.09
CA LEU A 112 3.02 10.98 -0.33
C LEU A 112 1.66 10.44 -0.76
N ALA A 113 1.14 9.41 -0.09
CA ALA A 113 -0.21 8.90 -0.35
C ALA A 113 -0.92 8.46 0.93
N ALA A 114 -2.24 8.61 0.95
CA ALA A 114 -3.06 8.09 2.05
C ALA A 114 -4.30 7.37 1.55
N ALA A 115 -4.75 6.35 2.29
CA ALA A 115 -6.00 5.65 2.00
C ALA A 115 -6.78 5.29 3.26
N VAL A 116 -8.09 5.45 3.18
CA VAL A 116 -9.05 5.13 4.24
C VAL A 116 -10.23 4.38 3.61
N PRO A 117 -10.54 3.15 4.06
CA PRO A 117 -11.70 2.42 3.57
C PRO A 117 -12.99 3.16 3.93
N ASP A 118 -13.97 3.16 3.02
CA ASP A 118 -15.29 3.70 3.32
C ASP A 118 -16.33 2.61 3.59
N THR A 119 -17.36 2.94 4.37
CA THR A 119 -18.44 2.01 4.73
C THR A 119 -19.36 1.65 3.56
N ALA A 120 -19.26 2.37 2.43
CA ALA A 120 -19.98 2.06 1.19
C ALA A 120 -19.18 1.11 0.27
N GLY A 121 -18.19 0.40 0.82
CA GLY A 121 -17.40 -0.60 0.10
C GLY A 121 -16.30 -0.01 -0.79
N GLY A 122 -16.02 1.29 -0.72
CA GLY A 122 -14.96 1.95 -1.46
C GLY A 122 -13.71 2.24 -0.63
N CYS A 123 -12.84 3.08 -1.19
CA CYS A 123 -11.73 3.71 -0.50
C CYS A 123 -11.68 5.19 -0.85
N ALA A 124 -11.62 6.06 0.15
CA ALA A 124 -11.07 7.38 -0.07
C ALA A 124 -9.55 7.26 -0.14
N ALA A 125 -8.93 7.86 -1.15
CA ALA A 125 -7.48 7.88 -1.29
C ALA A 125 -7.02 9.24 -1.82
N GLY A 126 -5.82 9.66 -1.45
CA GLY A 126 -5.26 10.94 -1.87
C GLY A 126 -3.75 10.83 -2.03
N VAL A 127 -3.18 11.74 -2.81
CA VAL A 127 -1.74 11.85 -3.01
C VAL A 127 -1.27 13.29 -2.92
N ARG A 128 0.00 13.43 -2.57
CA ARG A 128 0.77 14.66 -2.75
C ARG A 128 1.37 14.64 -4.15
N ALA A 129 1.05 15.64 -4.95
CA ALA A 129 1.65 15.82 -6.26
C ALA A 129 3.14 16.20 -6.14
N PRO A 130 3.94 15.95 -7.19
CA PRO A 130 5.27 16.55 -7.32
C PRO A 130 5.17 18.07 -7.12
N GLY A 131 5.95 18.63 -6.19
CA GLY A 131 5.86 20.05 -5.79
C GLY A 131 5.04 20.31 -4.51
N GLY A 132 4.52 19.27 -3.87
CA GLY A 132 3.99 19.35 -2.50
C GLY A 132 2.50 19.65 -2.39
N ALA A 133 1.83 19.96 -3.51
CA ALA A 133 0.40 20.24 -3.54
C ALA A 133 -0.44 18.97 -3.24
N LEU A 134 -1.49 19.12 -2.44
CA LEU A 134 -2.41 18.04 -2.15
C LEU A 134 -3.43 17.91 -3.28
N ALA A 135 -3.46 16.76 -3.95
CA ALA A 135 -4.54 16.44 -4.86
C ALA A 135 -5.84 16.21 -4.06
N ALA A 136 -6.98 16.58 -4.64
CA ALA A 136 -8.27 16.28 -4.04
C ALA A 136 -8.40 14.76 -3.82
N PRO A 137 -8.85 14.28 -2.64
CA PRO A 137 -9.05 12.86 -2.42
C PRO A 137 -10.02 12.27 -3.44
N VAL A 138 -9.59 11.21 -4.11
CA VAL A 138 -10.39 10.42 -5.02
C VAL A 138 -11.13 9.33 -4.24
N ARG A 139 -12.27 8.90 -4.76
CA ARG A 139 -12.92 7.68 -4.28
C ARG A 139 -12.66 6.58 -5.29
N LEU A 140 -12.01 5.51 -4.84
CA LEU A 140 -11.73 4.32 -5.62
C LEU A 140 -12.72 3.23 -5.24
N GLU A 141 -13.31 2.59 -6.23
CA GLU A 141 -14.10 1.38 -6.00
C GLU A 141 -13.16 0.24 -5.60
N ARG A 142 -13.56 -0.52 -4.58
CA ARG A 142 -12.87 -1.74 -4.15
C ARG A 142 -13.77 -2.93 -4.44
N TYR A 143 -13.27 -3.85 -5.27
CA TYR A 143 -13.94 -5.11 -5.53
C TYR A 143 -13.20 -6.23 -4.80
N GLY A 144 -13.89 -6.88 -3.87
CA GLY A 144 -13.32 -7.90 -2.98
C GLY A 144 -12.50 -7.29 -1.80
N PRO A 145 -11.83 -8.14 -1.01
CA PRO A 145 -11.12 -7.74 0.20
C PRO A 145 -9.76 -7.09 -0.11
N VAL A 146 -9.73 -6.03 -0.91
CA VAL A 146 -8.49 -5.28 -1.20
C VAL A 146 -8.12 -4.46 0.02
N PRO A 147 -6.97 -4.66 0.66
CA PRO A 147 -6.63 -3.90 1.85
C PRO A 147 -6.24 -2.45 1.50
N PRO A 148 -6.46 -1.46 2.38
CA PRO A 148 -6.29 -0.04 2.04
C PRO A 148 -4.86 0.31 1.63
N GLN A 149 -3.83 -0.36 2.18
CA GLN A 149 -2.45 -0.17 1.73
C GLN A 149 -2.26 -0.57 0.26
N ALA A 150 -2.97 -1.59 -0.24
CA ALA A 150 -2.88 -1.94 -1.66
C ALA A 150 -3.44 -0.84 -2.56
N VAL A 151 -4.53 -0.20 -2.12
CA VAL A 151 -5.13 0.93 -2.85
C VAL A 151 -4.16 2.12 -2.87
N ALA A 152 -3.60 2.49 -1.72
CA ALA A 152 -2.63 3.57 -1.63
C ALA A 152 -1.37 3.29 -2.44
N SER A 153 -0.83 2.07 -2.37
CA SER A 153 0.36 1.67 -3.14
C SER A 153 0.14 1.76 -4.65
N VAL A 154 -1.01 1.28 -5.16
CA VAL A 154 -1.33 1.40 -6.59
C VAL A 154 -1.50 2.86 -6.99
N LEU A 155 -2.15 3.68 -6.17
CA LEU A 155 -2.34 5.10 -6.44
C LEU A 155 -1.00 5.86 -6.43
N HIS A 156 -0.09 5.52 -5.51
CA HIS A 156 1.25 6.09 -5.45
C HIS A 156 2.04 5.74 -6.71
N ALA A 157 2.16 4.45 -7.05
CA ALA A 157 2.84 4.01 -8.26
C ALA A 157 2.23 4.63 -9.54
N TRP A 158 0.91 4.74 -9.61
CA TRP A 158 0.20 5.41 -10.71
C TRP A 158 0.63 6.88 -10.86
N THR A 159 0.70 7.60 -9.74
CA THR A 159 1.08 9.03 -9.73
C THR A 159 2.55 9.22 -10.05
N VAL A 160 3.43 8.37 -9.51
CA VAL A 160 4.87 8.34 -9.84
C VAL A 160 5.11 8.07 -11.32
N SER A 161 4.20 7.35 -11.98
CA SER A 161 4.22 7.16 -13.45
C SER A 161 3.86 8.40 -14.26
N GLY A 162 3.60 9.55 -13.61
CA GLY A 162 3.10 10.76 -14.26
C GLY A 162 1.61 10.71 -14.64
N ARG A 163 0.85 9.73 -14.13
CA ARG A 163 -0.58 9.61 -14.45
C ARG A 163 -1.44 10.36 -13.43
N PRO A 164 -2.54 11.02 -13.86
CA PRO A 164 -3.37 11.81 -12.97
C PRO A 164 -4.11 10.92 -11.96
N PRO A 165 -4.12 11.24 -10.65
CA PRO A 165 -4.77 10.43 -9.62
C PRO A 165 -6.27 10.21 -9.89
N GLY A 166 -6.93 11.24 -10.44
CA GLY A 166 -8.34 11.21 -10.80
C GLY A 166 -8.69 10.34 -11.99
N ALA A 167 -7.74 9.75 -12.71
CA ALA A 167 -8.01 8.79 -13.79
C ALA A 167 -8.09 7.35 -13.29
N LEU A 168 -7.55 7.04 -12.10
CA LEU A 168 -7.70 5.72 -11.49
C LEU A 168 -9.14 5.59 -10.96
N ARG A 169 -9.82 4.50 -11.32
CA ARG A 169 -11.24 4.26 -11.00
C ARG A 169 -11.42 3.18 -9.96
N SER A 170 -10.73 2.06 -10.11
CA SER A 170 -10.86 0.94 -9.18
C SER A 170 -9.58 0.13 -9.02
N VAL A 171 -9.48 -0.53 -7.87
CA VAL A 171 -8.45 -1.52 -7.56
C VAL A 171 -9.16 -2.75 -7.00
N SER A 172 -8.84 -3.92 -7.55
CA SER A 172 -9.53 -5.18 -7.25
C SER A 172 -8.52 -6.29 -6.98
N ALA A 173 -8.82 -7.21 -6.07
CA ALA A 173 -8.00 -8.39 -5.86
C ALA A 173 -8.34 -9.45 -6.91
N VAL A 174 -7.32 -10.12 -7.47
CA VAL A 174 -7.55 -11.31 -8.29
C VAL A 174 -7.68 -12.51 -7.35
N HIS A 175 -8.87 -13.09 -7.26
CA HIS A 175 -9.01 -14.40 -6.65
C HIS A 175 -8.48 -15.46 -7.62
N ARG A 176 -7.39 -16.14 -7.23
CA ARG A 176 -7.05 -17.41 -7.86
C ARG A 176 -8.13 -18.40 -7.44
N ARG A 177 -8.94 -18.84 -8.40
CA ARG A 177 -9.87 -19.96 -8.21
C ARG A 177 -9.09 -21.26 -8.11
#